data_AF-A0A354BQ58-F1
#
_entry.id   AF-A0A354BQ58-F1
#
_cell.length_a   1.000
_cell.length_b   1.000
_cell.length_c   1.000
_cell.angle_alpha   90.00
_cell.angle_beta   90.00
_cell.angle_gamma   90.00
#
_symmetry.space_group_name_H-M   'P 1'
#
loop_
_entity.id
_entity.type
_entity.pdbx_description
1 polymer ?
#
loop_
_entity_poly.entity_id
_entity_poly.type
_entity_poly.pdbx_seq_one_letter_code
_entity_poly.pdbx_strand_id
1 'polypeptide(L)'
;MRSHAITQLVVGLAITTGIISVAMAADPPGGDKDMVLIPKGEFTMGSGEHSDEAKHQVVLDAYLIDKYETSNARYKEFMKATSHPAPAYWDDPRLSKSNQPVVGVSWTDANAFCKWDGKRLPTEAEWERAAKGPDGDNHYPWGHKLDPKKANYGQNMGRTMPVDSYPEGVSG
;
A
#
# COMPACT_ATOMS: atom_id res chain seq x y z
N MET A 1 54.76 -21.36 65.75
CA MET A 1 54.13 -22.32 64.81
C MET A 1 53.29 -21.51 63.84
N ARG A 2 53.74 -21.38 62.57
CA ARG A 2 53.03 -21.86 61.36
C ARG A 2 51.53 -21.51 61.38
N SER A 3 50.89 -20.82 60.43
CA SER A 3 51.24 -20.47 59.05
C SER A 3 49.99 -19.82 58.41
N HIS A 4 50.18 -19.23 57.22
CA HIS A 4 49.21 -18.99 56.14
C HIS A 4 48.42 -17.66 56.11
N ALA A 5 48.95 -16.76 55.28
CA ALA A 5 48.22 -15.71 54.58
C ALA A 5 47.21 -16.31 53.59
N ILE A 6 46.03 -15.69 53.49
CA ILE A 6 45.03 -15.98 52.46
C ILE A 6 44.82 -14.71 51.64
N THR A 7 45.39 -14.71 50.44
CA THR A 7 45.15 -13.71 49.40
C THR A 7 43.78 -13.99 48.79
N GLN A 8 42.79 -13.13 49.01
CA GLN A 8 41.53 -13.19 48.26
C GLN A 8 41.62 -12.30 47.02
N LEU A 9 41.52 -12.94 45.86
CA LEU A 9 41.40 -12.32 44.55
C LEU A 9 39.92 -11.93 44.34
N VAL A 10 39.62 -10.63 44.32
CA VAL A 10 38.30 -10.12 43.98
C VAL A 10 38.23 -9.95 42.46
N VAL A 11 37.52 -10.85 41.77
CA VAL A 11 37.17 -10.68 40.36
C VAL A 11 35.86 -9.91 40.29
N GLY A 12 35.93 -8.62 39.97
CA GLY A 12 34.76 -7.78 39.72
C GLY A 12 34.18 -8.09 38.34
N LEU A 13 33.00 -8.70 38.30
CA LEU A 13 32.22 -8.84 37.06
C LEU A 13 31.33 -7.59 36.92
N ALA A 14 31.74 -6.65 36.07
CA ALA A 14 30.90 -5.52 35.68
C ALA A 14 29.82 -5.99 34.71
N ILE A 15 28.61 -6.25 35.22
CA ILE A 15 27.43 -6.48 34.39
C ILE A 15 26.87 -5.11 34.02
N THR A 16 27.28 -4.57 32.87
CA THR A 16 26.61 -3.40 32.29
C THR A 16 25.24 -3.85 31.78
N THR A 17 24.20 -3.61 32.56
CA THR A 17 22.80 -3.75 32.12
C THR A 17 22.51 -2.70 31.05
N GLY A 18 22.74 -3.06 29.79
CA GLY A 18 22.21 -2.32 28.65
C GLY A 18 20.72 -2.60 28.52
N ILE A 19 19.89 -1.61 28.86
CA ILE A 19 18.48 -1.61 28.49
C ILE A 19 18.37 -1.33 26.99
N ILE A 20 18.12 -2.38 26.20
CA ILE A 20 17.67 -2.23 24.82
C ILE A 20 16.21 -1.78 24.88
N SER A 21 15.97 -0.48 24.81
CA SER A 21 14.63 0.04 24.53
C SER A 21 14.30 -0.23 23.07
N VAL A 22 13.69 -1.38 22.79
CA VAL A 22 12.92 -1.54 21.55
C VAL A 22 11.62 -0.79 21.76
N ALA A 23 11.58 0.46 21.30
CA ALA A 23 10.30 1.12 21.08
C ALA A 23 9.62 0.40 19.92
N MET A 24 8.75 -0.56 20.23
CA MET A 24 7.76 -1.04 19.28
C MET A 24 6.77 0.12 19.10
N ALA A 25 7.03 0.97 18.11
CA ALA A 25 5.96 1.77 17.53
C ALA A 25 4.97 0.74 16.97
N ALA A 26 3.79 0.64 17.58
CA ALA A 26 2.73 -0.18 17.04
C ALA A 26 2.42 0.33 15.62
N ASP A 27 2.67 -0.51 14.62
CA ASP A 27 2.24 -0.23 13.25
C ASP A 27 0.71 0.00 13.27
N PRO A 28 0.19 1.05 12.61
CA PRO A 28 -1.24 1.23 12.50
C PRO A 28 -1.86 0.00 11.80
N PRO A 29 -3.11 -0.37 12.14
CA PRO A 29 -3.75 -1.56 11.57
C PRO A 29 -3.92 -1.37 10.06
N GLY A 30 -3.18 -2.16 9.27
CA GLY A 30 -3.21 -2.15 7.80
C GLY A 30 -2.40 -1.00 7.22
N GLY A 31 -1.12 -1.25 6.93
CA GLY A 31 -0.24 -0.23 6.37
C GLY A 31 -0.68 0.11 4.95
N ASP A 32 -0.63 1.39 4.58
CA ASP A 32 -0.71 1.85 3.18
C ASP A 32 0.48 1.39 2.32
N LYS A 33 1.34 0.50 2.85
CA LYS A 33 2.37 -0.26 2.14
C LYS A 33 1.95 -1.70 1.85
N ASP A 34 0.85 -2.16 2.43
CA ASP A 34 0.38 -3.53 2.33
C ASP A 34 0.14 -3.89 0.86
N MET A 35 0.75 -4.98 0.42
CA MET A 35 0.55 -5.54 -0.90
C MET A 35 -0.14 -6.89 -0.79
N VAL A 36 -0.97 -7.21 -1.78
CA VAL A 36 -1.65 -8.49 -1.90
C VAL A 36 -1.06 -9.29 -3.06
N LEU A 37 -0.90 -10.60 -2.85
CA LEU A 37 -0.44 -11.54 -3.88
C LEU A 37 -1.60 -11.88 -4.81
N ILE A 38 -1.43 -11.57 -6.08
CA ILE A 38 -2.27 -12.10 -7.15
C ILE A 38 -1.55 -13.33 -7.73
N PRO A 39 -2.15 -14.54 -7.63
CA PRO A 39 -1.52 -15.74 -8.12
C PRO A 39 -1.42 -15.73 -9.64
N LYS A 40 -0.41 -16.44 -10.15
CA LYS A 40 -0.28 -16.73 -11.58
C LYS A 40 -1.56 -17.37 -12.10
N GLY A 41 -2.02 -16.94 -13.27
CA GLY A 41 -3.18 -17.55 -13.89
C GLY A 41 -3.61 -16.87 -15.19
N GLU A 42 -4.53 -17.54 -15.86
CA GLU A 42 -5.28 -16.99 -16.98
C GLU A 42 -6.53 -16.24 -16.47
N PHE A 43 -6.93 -15.17 -17.15
CA PHE A 43 -8.27 -14.58 -17.03
C PHE A 43 -8.73 -13.97 -18.36
N THR A 44 -10.02 -13.70 -18.42
CA THR A 44 -10.62 -12.92 -19.50
C THR A 44 -10.53 -11.42 -19.15
N MET A 45 -9.68 -10.70 -19.89
CA MET A 45 -9.60 -9.25 -19.84
C MET A 45 -10.65 -8.65 -20.79
N GLY A 46 -11.20 -7.49 -20.43
CA GLY A 46 -12.18 -6.75 -21.21
C GLY A 46 -13.64 -7.03 -20.85
N SER A 47 -14.52 -6.43 -21.63
CA SER A 47 -15.96 -6.44 -21.47
C SER A 47 -16.67 -6.58 -22.82
N GLY A 48 -18.00 -6.62 -22.80
CA GLY A 48 -18.83 -6.53 -24.02
C GLY A 48 -19.51 -5.16 -24.18
N GLU A 49 -19.14 -4.17 -23.36
CA GLU A 49 -19.86 -2.90 -23.23
C GLU A 49 -19.39 -1.88 -24.26
N HIS A 50 -18.10 -1.90 -24.56
CA HIS A 50 -17.47 -1.00 -25.51
C HIS A 50 -16.66 -1.79 -26.55
N SER A 51 -16.59 -1.25 -27.77
CA SER A 51 -15.95 -1.94 -28.90
C SER A 51 -14.44 -2.11 -28.77
N ASP A 52 -13.80 -1.21 -28.01
CA ASP A 52 -12.38 -1.19 -27.68
C ASP A 52 -12.03 -2.04 -26.45
N GLU A 53 -13.03 -2.64 -25.79
CA GLU A 53 -12.84 -3.49 -24.60
C GLU A 53 -13.02 -4.98 -24.91
N ALA A 54 -12.86 -5.40 -26.16
CA ALA A 54 -13.18 -6.77 -26.58
C ALA A 54 -12.53 -7.85 -25.70
N LYS A 55 -13.36 -8.77 -25.18
CA LYS A 55 -12.93 -9.88 -24.32
C LYS A 55 -11.82 -10.72 -24.98
N HIS A 56 -10.72 -10.94 -24.27
CA HIS A 56 -9.63 -11.81 -24.69
C HIS A 56 -8.91 -12.43 -23.50
N GLN A 57 -8.25 -13.58 -23.72
CA GLN A 57 -7.53 -14.27 -22.67
C GLN A 57 -6.14 -13.67 -22.46
N VAL A 58 -5.78 -13.43 -21.20
CA VAL A 58 -4.47 -12.97 -20.77
C VAL A 58 -3.93 -13.90 -19.69
N VAL A 59 -2.67 -14.32 -19.84
CA VAL A 59 -1.95 -15.11 -18.84
C VAL A 59 -0.95 -14.19 -18.14
N LEU A 60 -1.07 -14.08 -16.82
CA LEU A 60 -0.16 -13.31 -15.99
C LEU A 60 0.63 -14.25 -15.07
N ASP A 61 1.92 -13.97 -14.87
CA ASP A 61 2.66 -14.55 -13.75
C ASP A 61 2.15 -13.98 -12.41
N ALA A 62 2.58 -14.56 -11.29
CA ALA A 62 2.20 -14.05 -9.98
C ALA A 62 2.88 -12.69 -9.74
N TYR A 63 2.14 -11.75 -9.13
CA TYR A 63 2.65 -10.42 -8.79
C TYR A 63 2.02 -9.91 -7.50
N LEU A 64 2.65 -8.90 -6.93
CA LEU A 64 2.12 -8.13 -5.80
C LEU A 64 1.53 -6.83 -6.31
N ILE A 65 0.40 -6.42 -5.77
CA ILE A 65 -0.19 -5.09 -6.01
C ILE A 65 -0.56 -4.45 -4.67
N ASP A 66 -0.43 -3.13 -4.56
CA ASP A 66 -0.81 -2.41 -3.34
C ASP A 66 -2.30 -2.63 -3.06
N LYS A 67 -2.62 -2.93 -1.80
CA LYS A 67 -4.00 -3.13 -1.32
C LYS A 67 -4.82 -1.84 -1.38
N TYR A 68 -4.14 -0.72 -1.21
CA TYR A 68 -4.70 0.62 -1.11
C TYR A 68 -3.92 1.56 -2.03
N GLU A 69 -4.53 2.66 -2.48
CA GLU A 69 -3.80 3.70 -3.18
C GLU A 69 -2.72 4.32 -2.29
N THR A 70 -1.68 4.89 -2.91
CA THR A 70 -0.65 5.63 -2.18
C THR A 70 -1.28 6.83 -1.46
N SER A 71 -1.10 6.88 -0.13
CA SER A 71 -1.60 7.98 0.69
C SER A 71 -0.77 9.26 0.57
N ASN A 72 -1.33 10.39 0.97
CA ASN A 72 -0.56 11.64 1.15
C ASN A 72 0.58 11.47 2.15
N ALA A 73 0.40 10.67 3.22
CA ALA A 73 1.46 10.39 4.17
C ALA A 73 2.68 9.78 3.49
N ARG A 74 2.47 8.72 2.69
CA ARG A 74 3.51 8.02 1.93
C ARG A 74 4.20 8.93 0.92
N TYR A 75 3.40 9.68 0.15
CA TYR A 75 3.98 10.56 -0.86
C TYR A 75 4.81 11.68 -0.22
N LYS A 76 4.45 12.13 0.99
CA LYS A 76 5.26 13.07 1.77
C LYS A 76 6.60 12.49 2.21
N GLU A 77 6.67 11.19 2.53
CA GLU A 77 7.95 10.51 2.80
C GLU A 77 8.87 10.58 1.57
N PHE A 78 8.30 10.26 0.39
CA PHE A 78 9.02 10.34 -0.88
C PHE A 78 9.56 11.75 -1.14
N MET A 79 8.69 12.78 -1.11
CA MET A 79 9.12 14.17 -1.33
C MET A 79 10.22 14.60 -0.36
N LYS A 80 10.12 14.22 0.93
CA LYS A 80 11.14 14.54 1.93
C LYS A 80 12.48 13.84 1.63
N ALA A 81 12.44 12.59 1.18
CA ALA A 81 13.63 11.80 0.92
C ALA A 81 14.36 12.21 -0.37
N THR A 82 13.62 12.69 -1.37
CA THR A 82 14.17 12.96 -2.72
C THR A 82 14.18 14.44 -3.10
N SER A 83 13.60 15.30 -2.27
CA SER A 83 13.27 16.70 -2.62
C SER A 83 12.35 16.83 -3.83
N HIS A 84 11.55 15.80 -4.13
CA HIS A 84 10.58 15.83 -5.24
C HIS A 84 9.53 16.92 -5.00
N PRO A 85 9.14 17.69 -6.04
CA PRO A 85 8.14 18.74 -5.89
C PRO A 85 6.78 18.21 -5.46
N ALA A 86 6.03 19.06 -4.76
CA ALA A 86 4.65 18.77 -4.42
C ALA A 86 3.79 18.64 -5.69
N PRO A 87 2.87 17.65 -5.72
CA PRO A 87 1.95 17.50 -6.84
C PRO A 87 0.90 18.61 -6.84
N ALA A 88 0.09 18.66 -7.90
CA ALA A 88 -1.02 19.61 -7.93
C ALA A 88 -1.99 19.37 -6.77
N TYR A 89 -2.60 20.44 -6.26
CA TYR A 89 -3.61 20.41 -5.19
C TYR A 89 -3.12 19.91 -3.81
N TRP A 90 -1.81 19.83 -3.59
CA TRP A 90 -1.21 19.36 -2.33
C TRP A 90 -1.70 20.12 -1.08
N ASP A 91 -2.01 21.40 -1.22
CA ASP A 91 -2.49 22.25 -0.12
C ASP A 91 -4.03 22.34 -0.03
N ASP A 92 -4.78 21.63 -0.89
CA ASP A 92 -6.25 21.63 -0.83
C ASP A 92 -6.74 20.80 0.38
N PRO A 93 -7.39 21.41 1.39
CA PRO A 93 -7.81 20.71 2.61
C PRO A 93 -8.85 19.59 2.37
N ARG A 94 -9.47 19.54 1.19
CA ARG A 94 -10.38 18.45 0.81
C ARG A 94 -9.63 17.20 0.39
N LEU A 95 -8.37 17.32 -0.01
CA LEU A 95 -7.58 16.29 -0.70
C LEU A 95 -6.27 15.96 0.02
N SER A 96 -5.84 16.77 1.00
CA SER A 96 -4.50 16.72 1.59
C SER A 96 -4.38 15.99 2.92
N LYS A 97 -5.44 15.33 3.41
CA LYS A 97 -5.36 14.59 4.68
C LYS A 97 -4.43 13.38 4.56
N SER A 98 -3.73 13.08 5.64
CA SER A 98 -2.67 12.07 5.69
C SER A 98 -3.06 10.71 5.08
N ASN A 99 -4.26 10.21 5.39
CA ASN A 99 -4.75 8.89 4.94
C ASN A 99 -5.61 8.95 3.67
N GLN A 100 -5.77 10.12 3.04
CA GLN A 100 -6.39 10.21 1.71
C GLN A 100 -5.37 9.82 0.64
N PRO A 101 -5.83 9.30 -0.52
CA PRO A 101 -4.97 9.06 -1.66
C PRO A 101 -4.35 10.38 -2.13
N VAL A 102 -3.07 10.34 -2.50
CA VAL A 102 -2.42 11.47 -3.15
C VAL A 102 -3.03 11.69 -4.54
N VAL A 103 -3.24 12.96 -4.91
CA VAL A 103 -3.83 13.35 -6.19
C VAL A 103 -2.96 14.40 -6.88
N GLY A 104 -3.27 14.73 -8.14
CA GLY A 104 -2.50 15.71 -8.91
C GLY A 104 -1.09 15.22 -9.29
N VAL A 105 -0.87 13.91 -9.23
CA VAL A 105 0.39 13.23 -9.56
C VAL A 105 0.37 12.86 -11.03
N SER A 106 1.42 13.20 -11.78
CA SER A 106 1.56 12.76 -13.17
C SER A 106 1.99 11.29 -13.25
N TRP A 107 1.85 10.65 -14.41
CA TRP A 107 2.36 9.28 -14.61
C TRP A 107 3.86 9.19 -14.30
N THR A 108 4.65 10.20 -14.70
CA THR A 108 6.10 10.25 -14.45
C THR A 108 6.39 10.31 -12.95
N ASP A 109 5.63 11.11 -12.21
CA ASP A 109 5.77 11.23 -10.75
C ASP A 109 5.39 9.94 -10.03
N ALA A 110 4.29 9.30 -10.45
CA ALA A 110 3.86 8.02 -9.90
C ALA A 110 4.91 6.93 -10.14
N ASN A 111 5.48 6.86 -11.35
CA ASN A 111 6.56 5.93 -11.67
C ASN A 111 7.84 6.23 -10.87
N ALA A 112 8.18 7.51 -10.65
CA ALA A 112 9.31 7.91 -9.82
C ALA A 112 9.10 7.50 -8.35
N PHE A 113 7.90 7.71 -7.82
CA PHE A 113 7.51 7.25 -6.48
C PHE A 113 7.65 5.73 -6.36
N CYS A 114 7.07 4.96 -7.29
CA CYS A 114 7.16 3.50 -7.25
C CYS A 114 8.63 3.04 -7.26
N LYS A 115 9.47 3.61 -8.11
CA LYS A 115 10.91 3.27 -8.15
C LYS A 115 11.63 3.58 -6.83
N TRP A 116 11.33 4.72 -6.22
CA TRP A 116 11.88 5.09 -4.92
C TRP A 116 11.44 4.13 -3.81
N ASP A 117 10.18 3.66 -3.86
CA ASP A 117 9.62 2.69 -2.89
C ASP A 117 10.03 1.24 -3.19
N GLY A 118 10.87 0.99 -4.21
CA GLY A 118 11.30 -0.35 -4.61
C GLY A 118 10.21 -1.17 -5.33
N LYS A 119 9.20 -0.50 -5.89
CA LYS A 119 8.04 -1.05 -6.59
C LYS A 119 8.01 -0.62 -8.07
N ARG A 120 6.90 -0.91 -8.74
CA ARG A 120 6.58 -0.44 -10.10
C ARG A 120 5.08 -0.16 -10.21
N LEU A 121 4.70 0.55 -11.26
CA LEU A 121 3.29 0.63 -11.66
C LEU A 121 2.81 -0.75 -12.18
N PRO A 122 1.54 -1.12 -11.93
CA PRO A 122 0.94 -2.28 -12.56
C PRO A 122 0.75 -2.02 -14.06
N THR A 123 0.76 -3.10 -14.85
CA THR A 123 0.19 -3.05 -16.20
C THR A 123 -1.34 -2.97 -16.13
N GLU A 124 -1.99 -2.58 -17.22
CA GLU A 124 -3.45 -2.56 -17.30
C GLU A 124 -4.06 -3.94 -17.02
N ALA A 125 -3.50 -5.01 -17.61
CA ALA A 125 -3.95 -6.38 -17.39
C ALA A 125 -3.80 -6.82 -15.93
N GLU A 126 -2.71 -6.45 -15.26
CA GLU A 126 -2.54 -6.70 -13.83
C GLU A 126 -3.57 -5.94 -13.00
N TRP A 127 -3.79 -4.66 -13.31
CA TRP A 127 -4.78 -3.85 -12.60
C TRP A 127 -6.19 -4.44 -12.73
N GLU A 128 -6.59 -4.81 -13.95
CA GLU A 128 -7.91 -5.39 -14.20
C GLU A 128 -8.07 -6.77 -13.55
N ARG A 129 -7.04 -7.63 -13.60
CA ARG A 129 -7.06 -8.93 -12.92
C ARG A 129 -7.23 -8.77 -11.42
N ALA A 130 -6.52 -7.82 -10.81
CA ALA A 130 -6.67 -7.55 -9.38
C ALA A 130 -8.08 -7.03 -9.06
N ALA A 131 -8.63 -6.14 -9.90
CA ALA A 131 -9.93 -5.54 -9.69
C ALA A 131 -11.11 -6.51 -9.86
N LYS A 132 -11.08 -7.40 -10.87
CA LYS A 132 -12.19 -8.33 -11.18
C LYS A 132 -12.42 -9.41 -10.11
N GLY A 133 -11.43 -9.70 -9.28
CA GLY A 133 -11.47 -10.82 -8.34
C GLY A 133 -11.24 -12.19 -9.01
N PRO A 134 -11.26 -13.29 -8.25
CA PRO A 134 -10.88 -14.63 -8.68
C PRO A 134 -11.82 -15.22 -9.73
N ASP A 135 -13.11 -14.85 -9.69
CA ASP A 135 -14.13 -15.36 -10.61
C ASP A 135 -14.05 -14.71 -12.00
N GLY A 136 -13.42 -13.54 -12.13
CA GLY A 136 -13.13 -12.89 -13.42
C GLY A 136 -14.33 -12.33 -14.20
N ASP A 137 -15.57 -12.62 -13.81
CA ASP A 137 -16.78 -12.18 -14.53
C ASP A 137 -17.52 -11.01 -13.85
N ASN A 138 -16.99 -10.51 -12.72
CA ASN A 138 -17.64 -9.41 -12.02
C ASN A 138 -17.59 -8.11 -12.84
N HIS A 139 -18.72 -7.39 -12.88
CA HIS A 139 -18.83 -6.07 -13.53
C HIS A 139 -18.25 -4.96 -12.64
N TYR A 140 -18.39 -5.07 -11.31
CA TYR A 140 -17.66 -4.29 -10.31
C TYR A 140 -16.78 -5.21 -9.46
N PRO A 141 -15.76 -4.72 -8.74
CA PRO A 141 -14.91 -5.59 -7.91
C PRO A 141 -15.68 -6.53 -6.96
N TRP A 142 -16.82 -6.06 -6.45
CA TRP A 142 -17.68 -6.77 -5.51
C TRP A 142 -18.90 -7.49 -6.12
N GLY A 143 -18.97 -7.62 -7.46
CA GLY A 143 -20.05 -8.33 -8.17
C GLY A 143 -20.76 -7.49 -9.22
N HIS A 144 -21.97 -7.90 -9.62
CA HIS A 144 -22.67 -7.32 -10.79
C HIS A 144 -23.57 -6.11 -10.50
N LYS A 145 -23.77 -5.76 -9.22
CA LYS A 145 -24.70 -4.69 -8.83
C LYS A 145 -23.95 -3.50 -8.24
N LEU A 146 -24.26 -2.31 -8.76
CA LEU A 146 -23.70 -1.07 -8.24
C LEU A 146 -24.19 -0.85 -6.80
N ASP A 147 -23.28 -0.54 -5.90
CA ASP A 147 -23.58 -0.25 -4.51
C ASP A 147 -22.91 1.05 -4.06
N PRO A 148 -23.68 2.10 -3.71
CA PRO A 148 -23.13 3.37 -3.25
C PRO A 148 -22.35 3.28 -1.93
N LYS A 149 -22.48 2.17 -1.19
CA LYS A 149 -21.71 1.94 0.05
C LYS A 149 -20.35 1.32 -0.19
N LYS A 150 -20.03 0.92 -1.43
CA LYS A 150 -18.83 0.16 -1.77
C LYS A 150 -17.79 0.96 -2.56
N ALA A 151 -18.12 2.16 -3.02
CA ALA A 151 -17.15 3.07 -3.65
C ALA A 151 -17.57 4.53 -3.55
N ASN A 152 -16.60 5.44 -3.70
CA ASN A 152 -16.84 6.86 -3.88
C ASN A 152 -16.92 7.20 -5.38
N TYR A 153 -18.09 7.54 -5.90
CA TYR A 153 -18.29 7.90 -7.30
C TYR A 153 -19.31 9.04 -7.44
N GLY A 154 -19.46 9.60 -8.64
CA GLY A 154 -20.52 10.56 -8.96
C GLY A 154 -20.48 11.89 -8.19
N GLN A 155 -19.32 12.31 -7.69
CA GLN A 155 -19.15 13.49 -6.82
C GLN A 155 -19.91 13.42 -5.49
N ASN A 156 -20.36 12.24 -5.06
CA ASN A 156 -21.21 12.06 -3.86
C ASN A 156 -20.62 12.68 -2.59
N MET A 157 -19.28 12.65 -2.44
CA MET A 157 -18.58 13.22 -1.29
C MET A 157 -17.97 14.60 -1.55
N GLY A 158 -17.80 14.99 -2.82
CA GLY A 158 -17.09 16.22 -3.23
C GLY A 158 -15.61 16.28 -2.83
N ARG A 159 -15.02 15.13 -2.47
CA ARG A 159 -13.62 14.96 -2.04
C ARG A 159 -13.18 13.50 -2.16
N THR A 160 -11.88 13.25 -2.05
CA THR A 160 -11.35 11.90 -1.82
C THR A 160 -11.67 11.43 -0.42
N MET A 161 -11.77 10.12 -0.23
CA MET A 161 -11.97 9.51 1.09
C MET A 161 -10.67 8.85 1.54
N PRO A 162 -10.48 8.58 2.84
CA PRO A 162 -9.39 7.71 3.28
C PRO A 162 -9.30 6.43 2.44
N VAL A 163 -8.08 5.97 2.15
CA VAL A 163 -7.84 4.83 1.24
C VAL A 163 -8.50 3.52 1.68
N ASP A 164 -8.85 3.41 2.96
CA ASP A 164 -9.49 2.26 3.60
C ASP A 164 -11.01 2.43 3.81
N SER A 165 -11.64 3.45 3.24
CA SER A 165 -13.04 3.82 3.56
C SER A 165 -14.11 2.82 3.10
N TYR A 166 -13.79 1.92 2.17
CA TYR A 166 -14.76 1.01 1.54
C TYR A 166 -14.34 -0.46 1.68
N PRO A 167 -14.29 -1.01 2.91
CA PRO A 167 -13.85 -2.38 3.14
C PRO A 167 -14.76 -3.45 2.50
N GLU A 168 -16.02 -3.12 2.22
CA GLU A 168 -16.97 -4.01 1.52
C GLU A 168 -16.90 -3.91 -0.01
N GLY A 169 -16.11 -2.96 -0.53
CA GLY A 169 -15.84 -2.75 -1.94
C GLY A 169 -14.58 -3.43 -2.45
N VAL A 170 -13.96 -4.28 -1.63
CA VAL A 170 -12.84 -5.11 -2.05
C VAL A 170 -13.27 -6.07 -3.16
N SER A 171 -12.32 -6.41 -4.05
CA SER A 171 -12.50 -7.50 -5.00
C SER A 171 -12.81 -8.79 -4.24
N GLY A 172 -13.84 -9.51 -4.73
CA GLY A 172 -14.29 -10.79 -4.16
C GLY A 172 -13.23 -11.88 -4.18
#